data_AF-A0AAU9URZ6-F1
#
_entry.id   AF-A0AAU9URZ6-F1
#
_cell.length_a   1.000
_cell.length_b   1.000
_cell.length_c   1.000
_cell.angle_alpha   90.00
_cell.angle_beta   90.00
_cell.angle_gamma   90.00
#
_symmetry.space_group_name_H-M   'P 1'
#
loop_
_entity.id
_entity.type
_entity.pdbx_description
1 polymer ?
#
loop_
_entity_poly.entity_id
_entity_poly.type
_entity_poly.pdbx_seq_one_letter_code
_entity_poly.pdbx_strand_id
1 'polypeptide(L)'
;MKSKKSFRCIRSKYCAPTIAKLNCYSLLVCCKVYWNEGRICTAPKPLAEVRDRVQSSLKTLRQDIKRSLNPTPYKVAVSDNLYNFIHDLWLQNAPIGELF
;
A
#
# COMPACT_ATOMS: atom_id res chain seq x y z
N MET A 1 -33.00 -15.64 -25.86
CA MET A 1 -32.93 -16.01 -24.42
C MET A 1 -31.50 -15.80 -23.93
N LYS A 2 -31.18 -14.69 -23.23
CA LYS A 2 -29.87 -14.49 -22.60
C LYS A 2 -30.04 -14.68 -21.09
N SER A 3 -29.45 -15.77 -20.58
CA SER A 3 -29.54 -16.19 -19.18
C SER A 3 -28.78 -15.21 -18.27
N LYS A 4 -29.48 -14.73 -17.24
CA LYS A 4 -28.92 -13.91 -16.16
C LYS A 4 -28.06 -14.82 -15.26
N LYS A 5 -26.73 -14.79 -15.39
CA LYS A 5 -25.85 -15.35 -14.35
C LYS A 5 -25.58 -14.28 -13.30
N SER A 6 -26.34 -14.36 -12.20
CA SER A 6 -26.10 -13.62 -10.97
C SER A 6 -24.79 -14.10 -10.35
N PHE A 7 -23.71 -13.35 -10.52
CA PHE A 7 -22.51 -13.53 -9.71
C PHE A 7 -22.71 -12.79 -8.40
N ARG A 8 -22.99 -13.55 -7.35
CA ARG A 8 -23.07 -13.07 -5.98
C ARG A 8 -21.66 -12.71 -5.53
N CYS A 9 -21.28 -11.45 -5.70
CA CYS A 9 -20.04 -10.90 -5.17
C CYS A 9 -20.03 -11.13 -3.65
N ILE A 10 -19.16 -12.04 -3.19
CA ILE A 10 -18.89 -12.25 -1.77
C ILE A 10 -18.31 -10.92 -1.27
N ARG A 11 -19.11 -10.19 -0.48
CA ARG A 11 -18.72 -8.97 0.22
C ARG A 11 -17.48 -9.27 1.09
N SER A 12 -16.29 -9.09 0.52
CA SER A 12 -15.11 -8.80 1.33
C SER A 12 -15.41 -7.49 2.06
N LYS A 13 -15.34 -7.50 3.39
CA LYS A 13 -15.57 -6.36 4.28
C LYS A 13 -14.64 -5.16 4.00
N TYR A 14 -13.78 -5.25 2.99
CA TYR A 14 -12.83 -4.23 2.57
C TYR A 14 -13.08 -3.68 1.14
N CYS A 15 -14.08 -4.19 0.42
CA CYS A 15 -14.51 -3.62 -0.87
C CYS A 15 -15.53 -2.49 -0.65
N ALA A 16 -15.10 -1.40 -0.03
CA ALA A 16 -15.82 -0.13 -0.14
C ALA A 16 -15.21 0.63 -1.34
N PRO A 17 -15.99 0.92 -2.41
CA PRO A 17 -15.54 1.73 -3.54
C PRO A 17 -15.64 3.22 -3.19
N THR A 18 -15.19 3.57 -1.98
CA THR A 18 -15.00 4.96 -1.62
C THR A 18 -13.50 5.14 -1.56
N ILE A 19 -12.93 5.45 -2.72
CA ILE A 19 -11.66 6.18 -2.80
C ILE A 19 -11.94 7.48 -2.04
N ALA A 20 -11.78 7.44 -0.72
CA ALA A 20 -11.72 8.61 0.10
C ALA A 20 -10.66 9.47 -0.56
N LYS A 21 -11.08 10.58 -1.18
CA LYS A 21 -10.20 11.60 -1.73
C LYS A 21 -9.18 11.91 -0.65
N LEU A 22 -8.01 11.31 -0.77
CA LEU A 22 -6.86 11.68 0.03
C LEU A 22 -6.51 13.06 -0.49
N ASN A 23 -6.92 14.10 0.24
CA ASN A 23 -6.41 15.43 0.00
C ASN A 23 -4.89 15.35 0.23
N CYS A 24 -4.16 15.22 -0.87
CA CYS A 24 -2.73 15.05 -0.87
C CYS A 24 -2.13 16.46 -0.81
N TYR A 25 -1.95 16.98 0.41
CA TYR A 25 -1.36 18.31 0.58
C TYR A 25 0.17 18.29 0.36
N SER A 26 0.81 17.11 0.38
CA SER A 26 2.24 16.94 0.09
C SER A 26 2.58 15.48 -0.29
N LEU A 27 3.16 15.28 -1.48
CA LEU A 27 3.75 14.00 -1.89
C LEU A 27 5.20 13.91 -1.39
N LEU A 28 5.52 12.83 -0.67
CA LEU A 28 6.87 12.54 -0.20
C LEU A 28 7.32 11.17 -0.71
N VAL A 29 8.53 11.09 -1.25
CA VAL A 29 9.14 9.84 -1.70
C VAL A 29 9.88 9.18 -0.54
N CYS A 30 9.51 7.94 -0.22
CA CYS A 30 10.10 7.19 0.90
C CYS A 30 11.41 6.45 0.53
N CYS A 31 11.52 5.97 -0.71
CA CYS A 31 12.67 5.15 -1.13
C CYS A 31 13.80 6.03 -1.67
N LYS A 32 15.04 5.78 -1.22
CA LYS A 32 16.26 6.43 -1.71
C LYS A 32 17.26 5.39 -2.17
N VAL A 33 18.03 5.72 -3.20
CA VAL A 33 19.07 4.83 -3.75
C VAL A 33 20.34 4.97 -2.92
N TYR A 34 20.75 3.89 -2.27
CA TYR A 34 22.01 3.82 -1.51
C TYR A 34 23.10 3.02 -2.25
N TRP A 35 22.67 2.10 -3.12
CA TRP A 35 23.54 1.20 -3.86
C TRP A 35 23.15 1.24 -5.34
N ASN A 36 24.12 1.50 -6.22
CA ASN A 36 23.93 1.39 -7.67
C ASN A 36 25.24 0.89 -8.31
N GLU A 37 25.13 0.02 -9.31
CA GLU A 37 26.27 -0.41 -10.14
C GLU A 37 27.50 -0.90 -9.35
N GLY A 38 27.25 -1.66 -8.27
CA GLY A 38 28.31 -2.21 -7.43
C GLY A 38 29.03 -1.19 -6.53
N ARG A 39 28.51 0.04 -6.45
CA ARG A 39 29.07 1.13 -5.65
C ARG A 39 28.06 1.70 -4.67
N ILE A 40 28.57 2.18 -3.53
CA ILE A 40 27.78 2.94 -2.57
C ILE A 40 27.65 4.37 -3.09
N CYS A 41 26.42 4.79 -3.39
CA CYS A 41 26.15 6.14 -3.93
C CYS A 41 25.91 7.18 -2.83
N THR A 42 25.44 6.74 -1.66
CA THR A 42 25.06 7.62 -0.56
C THR A 42 25.72 7.17 0.72
N ALA A 43 26.48 8.06 1.36
CA ALA A 43 27.07 7.78 2.66
C ALA A 43 25.98 7.58 3.73
N PRO A 44 26.15 6.61 4.66
CA PRO A 44 25.23 6.44 5.77
C PRO A 44 25.26 7.67 6.67
N LYS A 45 24.09 8.06 7.18
CA LYS A 45 23.94 9.19 8.10
C LYS A 45 24.45 8.81 9.50
N PRO A 46 24.99 9.76 10.28
CA PRO A 46 25.37 9.53 11.66
C PRO A 46 24.15 9.17 12.53
N LEU A 47 24.38 8.40 13.59
CA LEU A 47 23.31 7.89 14.48
C LEU A 47 22.47 9.01 15.11
N ALA A 48 23.10 10.14 15.46
CA ALA A 48 22.41 11.30 16.02
C ALA A 48 21.35 11.85 15.06
N GLU A 49 21.71 12.03 13.79
CA GLU A 49 20.80 12.53 12.76
C GLU A 49 19.65 11.56 12.49
N VAL A 50 19.93 10.25 12.50
CA VAL A 50 18.90 9.21 12.35
C VAL A 50 17.91 9.26 13.50
N ARG A 51 18.39 9.39 14.74
CA ARG A 51 17.54 9.50 15.94
C ARG A 51 16.63 10.73 15.86
N ASP A 52 17.20 11.88 15.52
CA ASP A 52 16.45 13.14 15.47
C ASP A 52 15.40 13.13 14.35
N ARG A 53 15.72 12.48 13.21
CA ARG A 53 14.76 12.23 12.14
C ARG A 53 13.60 11.36 12.61
N VAL A 54 13.87 10.24 13.28
CA VAL A 54 12.83 9.34 13.79
C VAL A 54 11.93 10.06 14.80
N GLN A 55 12.51 10.80 15.75
CA GLN A 55 11.75 11.58 16.72
C GLN A 55 10.86 12.62 16.05
N SER A 56 11.36 13.31 15.03
CA SER A 56 10.60 14.29 14.26
C SER A 56 9.46 13.64 13.47
N SER A 57 9.70 12.50 12.82
CA SER A 57 8.65 11.76 12.09
C SER A 57 7.54 11.24 13.02
N LEU A 58 7.89 10.76 14.22
CA LEU A 58 6.91 10.28 15.21
C LEU A 58 6.02 11.41 15.77
N LYS A 59 6.54 12.64 15.83
CA LYS A 59 5.76 13.83 16.24
C LYS A 59 4.65 14.16 15.22
N THR A 60 4.92 13.99 13.92
CA THR A 60 3.94 14.27 12.84
C THR A 60 2.83 13.20 12.74
N LEU A 61 3.06 11.99 13.24
CA LEU A 61 2.07 10.92 13.22
C LEU A 61 0.90 11.19 14.17
N ARG A 62 -0.32 10.87 13.70
CA ARG A 62 -1.55 10.97 14.49
C ARG A 62 -1.51 10.04 15.71
N GLN A 63 -2.15 10.45 16.80
CA GLN A 63 -2.09 9.73 18.08
C GLN A 63 -2.81 8.37 18.06
N ASP A 64 -3.87 8.22 17.27
CA ASP A 64 -4.66 6.99 17.16
C ASP A 64 -3.87 5.82 16.57
N ILE A 65 -2.90 6.12 15.70
CA ILE A 65 -1.99 5.12 15.11
C ILE A 65 -0.87 4.74 16.10
N LYS A 66 -0.56 5.61 17.07
CA LYS A 66 0.52 5.41 18.07
C LYS A 66 0.09 4.60 19.30
N ARG A 67 -1.18 4.22 19.41
CA ARG A 67 -1.71 3.53 20.59
C ARG A 67 -1.11 2.13 20.71
N SER A 68 -0.84 1.69 21.95
CA SER A 68 -0.37 0.33 22.21
C SER A 68 -1.49 -0.72 22.09
N LEU A 69 -2.74 -0.33 22.33
CA LEU A 69 -3.91 -1.21 22.22
C LEU A 69 -4.82 -0.70 21.10
N ASN A 70 -5.20 -1.61 20.20
CA ASN A 70 -6.09 -1.35 19.06
C ASN A 70 -5.70 -0.10 18.23
N PRO A 71 -4.47 -0.02 17.69
CA PRO A 71 -4.08 1.08 16.81
C PRO A 71 -4.94 1.10 15.53
N THR A 72 -5.30 2.29 15.06
CA THR A 72 -5.97 2.43 13.76
C THR A 72 -5.02 1.96 12.65
N PRO A 73 -5.44 1.05 11.74
CA PRO A 73 -4.60 0.61 10.63
C PRO A 73 -4.20 1.79 9.72
N TYR A 74 -2.91 1.88 9.36
CA TYR A 74 -2.44 2.88 8.41
C TYR A 74 -2.91 2.53 7.01
N LYS A 75 -3.59 3.47 6.33
CA LYS A 75 -4.11 3.24 4.98
C LYS A 75 -2.95 3.17 3.98
N VAL A 76 -2.74 1.98 3.41
CA VAL A 76 -1.85 1.78 2.27
C VAL A 76 -2.73 1.68 1.01
N ALA A 77 -2.37 2.43 -0.01
CA ALA A 77 -3.02 2.37 -1.32
C ALA A 77 -1.95 2.11 -2.39
N VAL A 78 -2.35 1.42 -3.44
CA VAL A 78 -1.55 1.19 -4.64
C VAL A 78 -2.03 2.13 -5.74
N SER A 79 -1.17 2.40 -6.74
CA SER A 79 -1.62 3.09 -7.95
C SER A 79 -2.55 2.21 -8.77
N ASP A 80 -3.43 2.84 -9.55
CA ASP A 80 -4.40 2.11 -10.38
C ASP A 80 -3.70 1.16 -11.36
N ASN A 81 -2.57 1.58 -11.94
CA ASN A 81 -1.78 0.74 -12.86
C ASN A 81 -1.24 -0.51 -12.18
N LEU A 82 -0.71 -0.39 -10.95
CA LEU A 82 -0.18 -1.53 -10.20
C LEU A 82 -1.31 -2.46 -9.73
N TYR A 83 -2.45 -1.88 -9.34
CA TYR A 83 -3.63 -2.66 -8.99
C TYR A 83 -4.11 -3.52 -10.17
N ASN A 84 -4.27 -2.90 -11.35
CA ASN A 84 -4.70 -3.60 -12.55
C ASN A 84 -3.71 -4.70 -12.94
N PHE A 85 -2.41 -4.41 -12.89
CA PHE A 85 -1.37 -5.41 -13.15
C PHE A 85 -1.47 -6.64 -12.24
N ILE A 86 -1.61 -6.43 -10.92
CA ILE A 86 -1.74 -7.54 -9.96
C ILE A 86 -3.07 -8.28 -10.19
N HIS A 87 -4.15 -7.55 -10.48
CA HIS A 87 -5.47 -8.12 -10.74
C HIS A 87 -5.46 -9.05 -11.96
N ASP A 88 -4.83 -8.61 -13.05
CA ASP A 88 -4.71 -9.40 -14.27
C ASP A 88 -3.86 -10.66 -14.05
N LEU A 89 -2.75 -10.53 -13.32
CA LEU A 89 -1.93 -11.69 -12.94
C LEU A 89 -2.73 -12.71 -12.11
N TRP A 90 -3.58 -12.24 -11.20
CA TRP A 90 -4.44 -13.13 -10.41
C TRP A 90 -5.44 -13.88 -11.28
N LEU A 91 -6.06 -13.21 -12.26
CA LEU A 91 -7.00 -13.85 -13.18
C LEU A 91 -6.31 -14.90 -14.07
N GLN A 92 -5.08 -14.65 -14.49
CA GLN A 92 -4.31 -15.59 -15.31
C GLN A 92 -3.87 -16.84 -14.55
N ASN A 93 -3.58 -16.71 -13.25
CA ASN A 93 -3.11 -17.81 -12.40
C ASN A 93 -4.25 -18.46 -11.60
N ALA A 94 -5.47 -17.94 -11.70
CA ALA A 94 -6.62 -18.59 -11.12
C ALA A 94 -6.79 -19.96 -11.82
N PRO A 95 -6.84 -21.06 -11.06
CA PRO A 95 -6.99 -22.37 -11.67
C PRO A 95 -8.24 -22.35 -12.54
N ILE A 96 -8.09 -22.75 -13.80
CA ILE A 96 -9.21 -23.02 -14.69
C ILE A 96 -9.96 -24.15 -13.99
N GLY A 97 -11.12 -23.85 -13.42
CA GLY A 97 -12.03 -24.90 -13.00
C GLY A 97 -12.39 -25.68 -14.24
N GLU A 98 -11.70 -26.81 -14.49
CA GLU A 98 -12.09 -27.78 -15.50
C GLU A 98 -13.51 -28.21 -15.15
N LEU A 99 -14.48 -27.60 -15.83
CA LEU A 99 -15.84 -28.08 -15.86
C LEU A 99 -15.84 -29.23 -16.87
N PHE A 100 -15.58 -30.45 -16.37
CA PHE A 100 -16.11 -31.66 -17.00
C PHE A 100 -17.63 -31.69 -16.86
#